data_AF-A0A9Q3BFP0-F1
#
_entry.id   AF-A0A9Q3BFP0-F1
#
_cell.length_a   1.000
_cell.length_b   1.000
_cell.length_c   1.000
_cell.angle_alpha   90.00
_cell.angle_beta   90.00
_cell.angle_gamma   90.00
#
_symmetry.space_group_name_H-M   'P 1'
#
loop_
_entity.id
_entity.type
_entity.pdbx_description
1 polymer ?
#
loop_
_entity_poly.entity_id
_entity_poly.type
_entity_poly.pdbx_seq_one_letter_code
_entity_poly.pdbx_strand_id
1 'polypeptide(L)'
;MDWVTALTPEGDRSYNAFLVLVDRYSKAPILLPFHKDDTAMDAAIMIRNEAISHTALFQNIISDRDSKFTSALWTNLHNLCGEKLLFSTSYHPQAHSYEEKMIQTLEDMIRRFCAYGLDFKDSDGFTHDWCTLIPALELVYKTKNVK
;
A
#
# COMPACT_ATOMS: atom_id res chain seq x y z
N MET A 1 -4.67 2.15 6.03
CA MET A 1 -3.75 2.44 4.93
C MET A 1 -2.49 3.03 5.51
N ASP A 2 -1.35 2.76 4.88
CA ASP A 2 -0.05 3.22 5.38
C ASP A 2 0.97 3.36 4.25
N TRP A 3 1.84 4.36 4.37
CA TRP A 3 2.90 4.65 3.41
C TRP A 3 4.22 4.00 3.83
N VAL A 4 4.75 3.15 2.97
CA VAL A 4 6.11 2.64 3.12
C VAL A 4 7.01 3.42 2.17
N THR A 5 7.97 4.15 2.73
CA THR A 5 8.88 5.02 1.97
C THR A 5 10.35 4.62 2.13
N ALA A 6 11.22 5.31 1.41
CA ALA A 6 12.67 5.09 1.42
C ALA A 6 13.06 3.67 0.98
N LEU A 7 12.46 3.23 -0.13
CA LEU A 7 12.85 2.01 -0.83
C LEU A 7 13.85 2.35 -1.94
N THR A 8 14.57 1.34 -2.44
CA THR A 8 15.37 1.52 -3.65
C THR A 8 14.44 1.86 -4.82
N PRO A 9 14.80 2.83 -5.68
CA PRO A 9 13.99 3.17 -6.84
C PRO A 9 13.98 2.02 -7.86
N GLU A 10 12.82 1.38 -8.08
CA GLU A 10 12.70 0.21 -8.96
C GLU A 10 11.49 0.31 -9.93
N GLY A 11 11.41 -0.61 -10.88
CA GLY A 11 10.36 -0.70 -11.91
C GLY A 11 10.50 0.35 -13.01
N ASP A 12 9.62 0.27 -14.02
CA ASP A 12 9.67 1.09 -15.23
C ASP A 12 9.62 2.61 -14.97
N ARG A 13 9.08 3.02 -13.81
CA ARG A 13 8.95 4.42 -13.41
C ARG A 13 9.81 4.80 -12.21
N SER A 14 10.71 3.92 -11.76
CA SER A 14 11.63 4.20 -10.65
C SER A 14 10.89 4.59 -9.35
N TYR A 15 9.92 3.77 -8.96
CA TYR A 15 9.13 3.94 -7.74
C TYR A 15 10.00 3.71 -6.50
N ASN A 16 9.86 4.56 -5.49
CA ASN A 16 10.69 4.53 -4.27
C ASN A 16 9.86 4.50 -2.97
N ALA A 17 8.55 4.31 -3.11
CA ALA A 17 7.59 4.14 -2.04
C ALA A 17 6.44 3.25 -2.51
N PHE A 18 5.65 2.72 -1.58
CA PHE A 18 4.34 2.13 -1.90
C PHE A 18 3.32 2.45 -0.82
N LEU A 19 2.05 2.39 -1.21
CA LEU A 19 0.90 2.49 -0.32
C LEU A 19 0.33 1.08 -0.09
N VAL A 20 0.16 0.70 1.17
CA VAL A 20 -0.64 -0.48 1.55
C VAL A 20 -2.06 -0.05 1.86
N LEU A 21 -3.01 -0.66 1.15
CA LEU A 21 -4.41 -0.70 1.53
C LEU A 21 -4.73 -2.11 2.02
N VAL A 22 -5.43 -2.22 3.15
CA VAL A 22 -5.90 -3.52 3.64
C VAL A 22 -7.41 -3.47 3.68
N ASP A 23 -8.06 -4.33 2.91
CA ASP A 23 -9.49 -4.55 3.09
C ASP A 23 -9.74 -5.33 4.38
N ARG A 24 -10.52 -4.75 5.29
CA ARG A 24 -10.82 -5.38 6.58
C ARG A 24 -11.75 -6.56 6.47
N TYR A 25 -12.52 -6.69 5.39
CA TYR A 25 -13.41 -7.82 5.19
C TYR A 25 -12.65 -9.03 4.63
N SER A 26 -12.06 -8.88 3.44
CA SER A 26 -11.30 -9.96 2.80
C SER A 26 -9.94 -10.23 3.44
N LYS A 27 -9.45 -9.31 4.28
CA LYS A 27 -8.09 -9.33 4.86
C LYS A 27 -6.98 -9.35 3.81
N ALA A 28 -7.30 -8.98 2.57
CA ALA A 28 -6.35 -8.92 1.47
C ALA A 28 -5.69 -7.53 1.40
N PRO A 29 -4.36 -7.47 1.22
CA PRO A 29 -3.68 -6.23 0.90
C PRO A 29 -3.85 -5.89 -0.59
N ILE A 30 -3.81 -4.59 -0.86
CA ILE A 30 -3.57 -4.00 -2.17
C ILE A 30 -2.32 -3.13 -2.00
N LEU A 31 -1.32 -3.37 -2.83
CA LEU A 31 -0.02 -2.70 -2.80
C LEU A 31 0.09 -1.82 -4.05
N LEU A 32 0.20 -0.52 -3.85
CA LEU A 32 0.29 0.43 -4.95
C LEU A 32 1.68 1.06 -4.95
N PRO A 33 2.50 0.92 -5.99
CA PRO A 33 3.80 1.58 -6.07
C PRO A 33 3.64 3.08 -6.34
N PHE A 34 4.50 3.89 -5.73
CA PHE A 34 4.46 5.36 -5.71
C PHE A 34 5.86 5.97 -5.63
N HIS A 35 5.91 7.27 -5.84
CA HIS A 35 7.04 8.10 -5.47
C HIS A 35 6.77 8.76 -4.12
N LYS A 36 7.81 8.86 -3.28
CA LYS A 36 7.76 9.52 -1.97
C LYS A 36 7.23 10.95 -2.08
N ASP A 37 7.51 11.62 -3.18
CA ASP A 37 7.13 13.01 -3.42
C ASP A 37 5.78 13.16 -4.13
N ASP A 38 5.07 12.05 -4.41
CA ASP A 38 3.74 12.09 -5.01
C ASP A 38 2.76 12.86 -4.13
N THR A 39 1.95 13.68 -4.79
CA THR A 39 0.98 14.55 -4.12
C THR A 39 -0.22 13.76 -3.65
N ALA A 40 -1.04 14.37 -2.78
CA ALA A 40 -2.32 13.80 -2.39
C ALA A 40 -3.26 13.56 -3.60
N MET A 41 -3.15 14.36 -4.66
CA MET A 41 -3.94 14.16 -5.88
C MET A 41 -3.50 12.93 -6.65
N ASP A 42 -2.19 12.74 -6.78
CA ASP A 42 -1.62 11.56 -7.47
C ASP A 42 -2.02 10.28 -6.74
N ALA A 43 -1.94 10.29 -5.40
CA ALA A 43 -2.43 9.22 -4.55
C ALA A 43 -3.92 8.93 -4.80
N ALA A 44 -4.74 9.97 -4.95
CA ALA A 44 -6.19 9.80 -5.05
C ALA A 44 -6.58 9.21 -6.41
N ILE A 45 -5.95 9.69 -7.47
CA ILE A 45 -6.11 9.17 -8.83
C ILE A 45 -5.69 7.70 -8.87
N MET A 46 -4.54 7.36 -8.27
CA MET A 46 -4.02 6.00 -8.25
C MET A 46 -4.93 5.06 -7.46
N ILE A 47 -5.36 5.41 -6.25
CA ILE A 47 -6.31 4.58 -5.47
C ILE A 47 -7.61 4.39 -6.25
N ARG A 48 -8.14 5.44 -6.87
CA ARG A 48 -9.35 5.33 -7.69
C ARG A 48 -9.14 4.36 -8.86
N ASN A 49 -8.05 4.48 -9.59
CA ASN A 49 -7.82 3.68 -10.79
C ASN A 49 -7.48 2.23 -10.47
N GLU A 50 -6.66 2.00 -9.45
CA GLU A 50 -6.08 0.67 -9.16
C GLU A 50 -6.77 -0.07 -8.01
N ALA A 51 -7.27 0.63 -6.99
CA ALA A 51 -7.93 -0.05 -5.86
C ALA A 51 -9.45 -0.11 -6.02
N ILE A 52 -10.09 1.01 -6.38
CA ILE A 52 -11.55 1.09 -6.55
C ILE A 52 -12.01 0.38 -7.84
N SER A 53 -11.23 0.38 -8.92
CA SER A 53 -11.62 -0.37 -10.12
C SER A 53 -11.53 -1.89 -9.92
N HIS A 54 -10.64 -2.36 -9.04
CA HIS A 54 -10.38 -3.78 -8.80
C HIS A 54 -11.16 -4.36 -7.61
N THR A 55 -11.74 -3.51 -6.76
CA THR A 55 -12.44 -3.89 -5.52
C THR A 55 -13.78 -3.15 -5.41
N ALA A 56 -14.73 -3.64 -4.62
CA ALA A 56 -15.91 -2.85 -4.29
C ALA A 56 -15.51 -1.54 -3.56
N LEU A 57 -16.33 -0.48 -3.71
CA LEU A 57 -16.10 0.84 -3.09
C LEU A 57 -15.74 0.73 -1.59
N PHE A 58 -14.72 1.47 -1.16
CA PHE A 58 -14.29 1.46 0.24
C PHE A 58 -15.25 2.31 1.07
N GLN A 59 -16.18 1.68 1.80
CA GLN A 59 -17.15 2.44 2.60
C GLN A 59 -16.49 3.32 3.68
N ASN A 60 -15.39 2.84 4.27
CA ASN A 60 -14.63 3.58 5.27
C ASN A 60 -13.13 3.34 5.10
N ILE A 61 -12.34 4.41 5.02
CA ILE A 61 -10.88 4.32 4.98
C ILE A 61 -10.31 4.77 6.31
N ILE A 62 -9.52 3.91 6.96
CA ILE A 62 -8.70 4.31 8.11
C ILE A 62 -7.27 4.57 7.68
N SER A 63 -6.80 5.78 7.97
CA SER A 63 -5.41 6.20 7.79
C SER A 63 -4.84 6.82 9.04
N ASP A 64 -3.53 6.83 9.14
CA ASP A 64 -2.81 7.78 9.98
C ASP A 64 -3.05 9.24 9.56
N ARG A 65 -2.49 10.18 10.33
CA ARG A 65 -2.66 11.62 10.11
C ARG A 65 -1.56 12.22 9.22
N ASP A 66 -1.03 11.44 8.27
CA ASP A 66 -0.08 12.00 7.29
C ASP A 66 -0.71 13.21 6.56
N SER A 67 0.10 14.23 6.29
CA SER A 67 -0.35 15.47 5.63
C SER A 67 -0.97 15.19 4.25
N LYS A 68 -0.53 14.12 3.57
CA LYS A 68 -1.12 13.67 2.30
C LYS A 68 -2.59 13.26 2.46
N PHE A 69 -2.92 12.58 3.56
CA PHE A 69 -4.27 12.09 3.85
C PHE A 69 -5.17 13.09 4.55
N THR A 70 -4.60 14.14 5.16
CA THR A 70 -5.36 15.21 5.82
C THR A 70 -5.58 16.42 4.92
N SER A 71 -5.14 16.38 3.66
CA SER A 71 -5.34 17.48 2.71
C SER A 71 -6.83 17.73 2.41
N ALA A 72 -7.18 18.98 2.14
CA ALA A 72 -8.54 19.36 1.75
C ALA A 72 -8.98 18.65 0.46
N LEU A 73 -8.03 18.40 -0.45
CA LEU A 73 -8.26 17.65 -1.67
C LEU A 73 -8.68 16.21 -1.37
N TRP A 74 -7.93 15.53 -0.49
CA TRP A 74 -8.23 14.16 -0.07
C TRP A 74 -9.63 14.05 0.55
N THR A 75 -9.92 14.96 1.49
CA THR A 75 -11.21 15.02 2.16
C THR A 75 -12.36 15.22 1.17
N ASN A 76 -12.20 16.14 0.22
CA ASN A 76 -13.21 16.43 -0.79
C ASN A 76 -13.42 15.27 -1.77
N LEU A 77 -12.34 14.57 -2.16
CA LEU A 77 -12.42 13.43 -3.07
C LEU A 77 -13.22 12.27 -2.46
N HIS A 78 -12.94 11.91 -1.20
CA HIS A 78 -13.71 10.86 -0.53
C HIS A 78 -15.17 11.26 -0.29
N ASN A 79 -15.44 12.53 0.04
CA ASN A 79 -16.80 13.04 0.13
C ASN A 79 -17.56 12.91 -1.20
N LEU A 80 -16.91 13.19 -2.34
CA LEU A 80 -17.50 13.02 -3.67
C LEU A 80 -17.74 11.56 -4.04
N CYS A 81 -16.88 10.64 -3.59
CA CYS A 81 -17.04 9.20 -3.78
C CYS A 81 -18.05 8.56 -2.82
N GLY A 82 -18.61 9.32 -1.86
CA GLY A 82 -19.54 8.82 -0.85
C GLY A 82 -18.87 7.98 0.25
N GLU A 83 -17.55 8.05 0.37
CA GLU A 83 -16.75 7.28 1.32
C GLU A 83 -16.49 8.10 2.58
N LYS A 84 -16.52 7.46 3.76
CA LYS A 84 -16.18 8.13 5.02
C LYS A 84 -14.70 7.93 5.34
N LEU A 85 -13.94 9.02 5.31
CA LEU A 85 -12.58 9.05 5.87
C LEU A 85 -12.64 9.03 7.39
N LEU A 86 -11.97 8.06 7.99
CA LEU A 86 -11.78 7.95 9.42
C LEU A 86 -10.28 8.05 9.70
N PHE A 87 -9.83 9.08 10.41
CA PHE A 87 -8.44 9.15 10.82
C PHE A 87 -8.24 8.35 12.11
N SER A 88 -7.17 7.56 12.17
CA SER A 88 -6.78 6.90 13.41
C SER A 88 -6.44 7.97 14.46
N THR A 89 -6.83 7.73 15.70
CA THR A 89 -6.43 8.59 16.81
C THR A 89 -4.96 8.36 17.07
N SER A 90 -4.13 9.34 16.73
CA SER A 90 -2.73 9.40 17.14
C SER A 90 -2.66 9.16 18.66
N TYR A 91 -1.94 8.11 19.06
CA TYR A 91 -1.79 7.60 20.43
C TYR A 91 -3.01 6.88 21.03
N HIS A 92 -3.10 5.56 20.83
CA HIS A 92 -3.44 4.58 21.89
C HIS A 92 -3.12 3.14 21.45
N PRO A 93 -2.17 2.43 22.10
CA PRO A 93 -1.91 1.01 21.84
C PRO A 93 -3.01 0.18 22.51
N GLN A 94 -4.06 -0.14 21.75
CA GLN A 94 -4.97 -1.21 22.12
C GLN A 94 -4.93 -2.26 21.02
N ALA A 95 -4.07 -3.25 21.26
CA ALA A 95 -3.83 -4.46 20.47
C ALA A 95 -3.58 -4.19 18.98
N HIS A 96 -2.30 -4.18 18.57
CA HIS A 96 -1.86 -4.15 17.18
C HIS A 96 -2.83 -4.92 16.29
N SER A 97 -3.63 -4.15 15.54
CA SER A 97 -4.71 -4.68 14.73
C SER A 97 -4.14 -5.69 13.73
N TYR A 98 -4.96 -6.62 13.25
CA TYR A 98 -4.51 -7.57 12.22
C TYR A 98 -3.91 -6.83 11.02
N GLU A 99 -4.54 -5.71 10.66
CA GLU A 99 -4.14 -4.83 9.57
C GLU A 99 -2.74 -4.25 9.80
N GLU A 100 -2.45 -3.75 11.00
CA GLU A 100 -1.15 -3.17 11.36
C GLU A 100 -0.02 -4.21 11.32
N LYS A 101 -0.27 -5.42 11.86
CA LYS A 101 0.71 -6.52 11.79
C LYS A 101 0.97 -6.96 10.35
N MET A 102 -0.06 -6.96 9.51
CA MET A 102 0.08 -7.31 8.10
C MET A 102 0.89 -6.26 7.34
N ILE A 103 0.64 -4.97 7.57
CA ILE A 103 1.42 -3.87 7.00
C ILE A 103 2.90 -4.03 7.38
N GLN A 104 3.21 -4.22 8.67
CA GLN A 104 4.58 -4.44 9.14
C GLN A 104 5.24 -5.65 8.48
N THR A 105 4.50 -6.76 8.33
CA THR A 105 5.02 -7.97 7.69
C THR A 105 5.34 -7.73 6.22
N LEU A 106 4.47 -7.02 5.49
CA LEU A 106 4.66 -6.70 4.07
C LEU A 106 5.82 -5.72 3.87
N GLU A 107 5.93 -4.70 4.73
CA GLU A 107 7.06 -3.78 4.75
C GLU A 107 8.38 -4.52 4.97
N ASP A 108 8.47 -5.37 6.00
CA ASP A 108 9.65 -6.15 6.31
C ASP A 108 10.05 -7.08 5.15
N MET A 109 9.08 -7.72 4.50
CA MET A 109 9.33 -8.59 3.34
C MET A 109 9.94 -7.81 2.18
N ILE A 110 9.35 -6.67 1.82
CA ILE A 110 9.83 -5.85 0.70
C ILE A 110 11.19 -5.23 1.04
N ARG A 111 11.37 -4.66 2.24
CA ARG A 111 12.66 -4.09 2.66
C ARG A 111 13.77 -5.14 2.68
N ARG A 112 13.49 -6.36 3.12
CA ARG A 112 14.46 -7.46 3.07
C ARG A 112 14.76 -7.87 1.64
N PHE A 113 13.77 -7.92 0.75
CA PHE A 113 14.02 -8.20 -0.66
C PHE A 113 14.95 -7.15 -1.30
N CYS A 114 14.72 -5.86 -1.03
CA CYS A 114 15.60 -4.77 -1.45
C CYS A 114 17.01 -4.87 -0.83
N ALA A 115 17.10 -5.12 0.49
CA ALA A 115 18.37 -5.06 1.22
C ALA A 115 19.25 -6.29 1.02
N TYR A 116 18.66 -7.48 0.95
CA TYR A 116 19.42 -8.72 0.76
C TYR A 116 19.92 -8.87 -0.65
N GLY A 117 19.45 -8.03 -1.59
CA GLY A 117 19.94 -7.95 -2.96
C GLY A 117 20.38 -9.31 -3.43
N LEU A 118 19.47 -10.32 -3.37
CA LEU A 118 19.88 -11.72 -3.56
C LEU A 118 20.76 -11.73 -4.80
N ASP A 119 22.04 -12.05 -4.67
CA ASP A 119 22.98 -12.12 -5.79
C ASP A 119 22.60 -13.33 -6.69
N PHE A 120 21.34 -13.42 -7.13
CA PHE A 120 20.94 -14.12 -8.33
C PHE A 120 21.60 -13.36 -9.47
N LYS A 121 22.87 -13.71 -9.66
CA LYS A 121 23.70 -13.24 -10.76
C LYS A 121 22.88 -13.30 -12.03
N ASP A 122 22.82 -12.13 -12.63
CA ASP A 122 22.29 -11.81 -13.94
C ASP A 122 22.81 -12.77 -15.02
N SER A 123 22.16 -13.93 -15.07
CA SER A 123 22.30 -14.95 -16.09
C SER A 123 20.94 -15.59 -16.41
N ASP A 124 20.00 -15.58 -15.45
CA ASP A 124 18.62 -16.09 -15.60
C ASP A 124 17.52 -15.01 -15.52
N GLY A 125 17.86 -13.71 -15.44
CA GLY A 125 16.91 -12.61 -15.70
C GLY A 125 15.92 -12.23 -14.59
N PHE A 126 16.24 -12.45 -13.30
CA PHE A 126 15.41 -11.95 -12.19
C PHE A 126 16.00 -10.67 -11.59
N THR A 127 15.22 -9.60 -11.67
CA THR A 127 15.55 -8.25 -11.21
C THR A 127 15.30 -8.11 -9.70
N HIS A 128 16.12 -7.32 -8.99
CA HIS A 128 15.87 -6.86 -7.61
C HIS A 128 14.70 -5.86 -7.49
N ASP A 129 13.92 -5.76 -8.56
CA ASP A 129 12.76 -4.90 -8.67
C ASP A 129 11.62 -5.42 -7.79
N TRP A 130 11.43 -4.78 -6.64
CA TRP A 130 10.35 -5.10 -5.71
C TRP A 130 8.96 -4.83 -6.31
N CYS A 131 8.84 -4.01 -7.37
CA CYS A 131 7.57 -3.80 -8.06
C CYS A 131 7.08 -5.11 -8.72
N THR A 132 8.00 -5.97 -9.17
CA THR A 132 7.64 -7.29 -9.74
C THR A 132 7.06 -8.25 -8.70
N LEU A 133 7.36 -8.06 -7.41
CA LEU A 133 6.84 -8.88 -6.33
C LEU A 133 5.41 -8.52 -5.93
N ILE A 134 4.97 -7.28 -6.20
CA ILE A 134 3.66 -6.78 -5.78
C ILE A 134 2.53 -7.73 -6.17
N PRO A 135 2.37 -8.15 -7.45
CA PRO A 135 1.27 -9.02 -7.84
C PRO A 135 1.34 -10.38 -7.14
N ALA A 136 2.54 -10.92 -6.91
CA ALA A 136 2.74 -12.19 -6.24
C ALA A 136 2.34 -12.10 -4.75
N LEU A 137 2.75 -11.03 -4.05
CA LEU A 137 2.36 -10.79 -2.66
C LEU A 137 0.85 -10.65 -2.53
N GLU A 138 0.21 -9.82 -3.35
CA GLU A 138 -1.24 -9.68 -3.32
C GLU A 138 -1.96 -11.01 -3.55
N LEU A 139 -1.52 -11.80 -4.54
CA LEU A 139 -2.12 -13.10 -4.85
C LEU A 139 -1.99 -14.09 -3.68
N VAL A 140 -0.82 -14.16 -3.04
CA VAL A 140 -0.59 -15.06 -1.89
C VAL A 140 -1.54 -14.73 -0.73
N TYR A 141 -1.79 -13.46 -0.45
CA TYR A 141 -2.71 -13.08 0.62
C TYR A 141 -4.18 -13.23 0.21
N LYS A 142 -4.54 -12.97 -1.06
CA LYS A 142 -5.89 -13.20 -1.58
C LYS A 142 -6.27 -14.69 -1.55
N THR A 143 -5.34 -15.58 -1.90
CA THR A 143 -5.59 -17.04 -1.96
C THR A 143 -5.65 -17.70 -0.58
N LYS A 144 -4.88 -17.23 0.40
CA LYS A 144 -4.89 -17.78 1.77
C LYS A 144 -6.21 -17.54 2.54
N ASN A 145 -6.99 -16.54 2.13
CA ASN A 145 -8.24 -16.16 2.80
C ASN A 145 -9.49 -16.81 2.20
N VAL A 146 -9.33 -17.68 1.19
CA VAL A 146 -10.41 -18.55 0.69
C VAL A 146 -10.44 -19.83 1.54
N LYS A 147 -11.19 -19.78 2.64
CA LYS A 147 -11.60 -20.96 3.42
C LYS A 147 -13.09 -20.93 3.68
#